data_AF-A0A9E2RTM4-F1
#
_entry.id   AF-A0A9E2RTM4-F1
#
_cell.length_a   1.000
_cell.length_b   1.000
_cell.length_c   1.000
_cell.angle_alpha   90.00
_cell.angle_beta   90.00
_cell.angle_gamma   90.00
#
_symmetry.space_group_name_H-M   'P 1'
#
loop_
_entity.id
_entity.type
_entity.pdbx_description
1 polymer ?
#
loop_
_entity_poly.entity_id
_entity_poly.type
_entity_poly.pdbx_seq_one_letter_code
_entity_poly.pdbx_strand_id
1 'polypeptide(L)'
;MSTGWFIGAAVVAIIVTSLTDWFFGGVLFHEKYKNYPEIWRNSGKGECLAITWSVLLGVLTCVIFIYLAVRLDALSWGRALGLAFGIWLLAPLPLLVTNALFIKIHPVNTLSNVTGWLVKLFICAAAAHLFLG
;
A
#
# COMPACT_ATOMS: atom_id res chain seq x y z
N MET A 1 -8.44 9.87 22.58
CA MET A 1 -8.42 10.01 21.11
C MET A 1 -9.81 10.35 20.63
N SER A 2 -10.00 11.42 19.85
CA SER A 2 -11.31 11.69 19.27
C SER A 2 -11.54 10.72 18.10
N THR A 3 -12.70 10.07 18.07
CA THR A 3 -13.07 9.14 16.99
C THR A 3 -13.07 9.85 15.63
N GLY A 4 -13.41 11.14 15.60
CA GLY A 4 -13.42 11.95 14.38
C GLY A 4 -12.05 12.11 13.73
N TRP A 5 -11.01 12.40 14.51
CA TRP A 5 -9.65 12.56 13.98
C TRP A 5 -9.09 11.26 13.43
N PHE A 6 -9.41 10.12 14.07
CA PHE A 6 -9.01 8.81 13.58
C PHE A 6 -9.66 8.49 12.22
N ILE A 7 -10.97 8.73 12.11
CA ILE A 7 -11.70 8.54 10.84
C ILE A 7 -11.12 9.47 9.77
N GLY A 8 -10.85 10.73 10.11
CA GLY A 8 -10.23 11.69 9.19
C GLY A 8 -8.88 11.21 8.65
N ALA A 9 -8.00 10.73 9.54
CA ALA A 9 -6.70 10.17 9.16
C ALA A 9 -6.86 8.98 8.20
N ALA A 10 -7.77 8.06 8.52
CA ALA A 10 -8.03 6.87 7.72
C ALA A 10 -8.57 7.22 6.33
N VAL A 11 -9.55 8.10 6.23
CA VAL A 11 -10.15 8.52 4.95
C VAL A 11 -9.10 9.18 4.06
N VAL A 12 -8.31 10.12 4.61
CA VAL A 12 -7.24 10.79 3.86
C VAL A 12 -6.19 9.79 3.38
N ALA A 13 -5.74 8.88 4.25
CA ALA A 13 -4.79 7.84 3.88
C ALA A 13 -5.33 6.99 2.72
N ILE A 14 -6.56 6.47 2.83
CA ILE A 14 -7.20 5.63 1.81
C ILE A 14 -7.22 6.33 0.44
N ILE A 15 -7.63 7.59 0.40
CA ILE A 15 -7.71 8.38 -0.84
C ILE A 15 -6.32 8.54 -1.44
N VAL A 16 -5.35 9.01 -0.66
CA VAL A 16 -4.00 9.31 -1.16
C VAL A 16 -3.25 8.03 -1.56
N THR A 17 -3.43 6.92 -0.82
CA THR A 17 -2.86 5.62 -1.22
C THR A 17 -3.48 5.09 -2.50
N SER A 18 -4.79 5.27 -2.71
CA SER A 18 -5.47 4.87 -3.95
C SER A 18 -4.98 5.66 -5.16
N LEU A 19 -4.75 6.97 -4.98
CA LEU A 19 -4.14 7.82 -6.01
C LEU A 19 -2.70 7.40 -6.31
N THR A 20 -1.96 6.99 -5.28
CA THR A 20 -0.59 6.47 -5.43
C THR A 20 -0.58 5.17 -6.23
N ASP A 21 -1.52 4.25 -5.95
CA ASP A 21 -1.68 3.03 -6.73
C ASP A 21 -1.96 3.30 -8.21
N TRP A 22 -2.88 4.22 -8.47
CA TRP A 22 -3.19 4.65 -9.82
C TRP A 22 -1.99 5.29 -10.52
N PHE A 23 -1.21 6.12 -9.82
CA PHE A 23 -0.04 6.77 -10.40
C PHE A 23 1.06 5.76 -10.77
N PHE A 24 1.40 4.84 -9.87
CA PHE A 24 2.43 3.83 -10.12
C PHE A 24 2.00 2.81 -11.19
N GLY A 25 0.80 2.23 -11.04
CA GLY A 25 0.33 1.16 -11.93
C GLY A 25 -0.36 1.62 -13.21
N GLY A 26 -1.06 2.76 -13.15
CA GLY A 26 -1.86 3.31 -14.25
C GLY A 26 -1.13 4.33 -15.11
N VAL A 27 -0.09 5.01 -14.59
CA VAL A 27 0.63 6.06 -15.32
C VAL A 27 2.10 5.68 -15.54
N LEU A 28 2.91 5.60 -14.49
CA LEU A 28 4.37 5.49 -14.63
C LEU A 28 4.83 4.21 -15.33
N PHE A 29 4.24 3.06 -14.96
CA PHE A 29 4.74 1.75 -15.40
C PHE A 29 3.68 0.92 -16.12
N HIS A 30 2.58 1.55 -16.54
CA HIS A 30 1.45 0.87 -17.16
C HIS A 30 1.84 0.01 -18.37
N GLU A 31 2.75 0.49 -19.22
CA GLU A 31 3.20 -0.26 -20.39
C GLU A 31 3.88 -1.58 -20.04
N LYS A 32 4.59 -1.64 -18.90
CA LYS A 32 5.32 -2.83 -18.49
C LYS A 32 4.39 -3.96 -18.04
N TYR A 33 3.16 -3.64 -17.62
CA TYR A 33 2.12 -4.63 -17.38
C TYR A 33 1.66 -5.33 -18.67
N LYS A 34 1.87 -4.76 -19.86
CA LYS A 34 1.50 -5.39 -21.15
C LYS A 34 2.47 -6.50 -21.59
N ASN A 35 3.61 -6.66 -20.91
CA ASN A 35 4.61 -7.68 -21.28
C ASN A 35 4.18 -9.10 -20.90
N TYR A 36 3.49 -9.26 -19.77
CA TYR A 36 3.02 -10.55 -19.27
C TYR A 36 1.54 -10.48 -18.83
N PRO A 37 0.61 -10.14 -19.75
CA PRO A 37 -0.81 -9.96 -19.42
C PRO A 37 -1.45 -11.25 -18.92
N GLU A 38 -0.94 -12.42 -19.31
CA GLU A 38 -1.43 -13.74 -18.87
C GLU A 38 -1.31 -13.96 -17.36
N ILE A 39 -0.44 -13.21 -16.67
CA ILE A 39 -0.19 -13.36 -15.24
C ILE A 39 -1.19 -12.59 -14.38
N TRP A 40 -1.64 -11.41 -14.82
CA TRP A 40 -2.47 -10.53 -14.00
C TRP A 40 -3.85 -10.23 -14.60
N ARG A 41 -4.02 -10.40 -15.92
CA ARG A 41 -5.26 -10.12 -16.64
C ARG A 41 -5.98 -11.43 -16.95
N ASN A 42 -6.99 -11.74 -16.14
CA ASN A 42 -7.81 -12.94 -16.33
C ASN A 42 -9.03 -12.57 -17.20
N SER A 43 -9.02 -12.95 -18.47
CA SER A 43 -9.87 -12.45 -19.58
C SER A 43 -11.39 -12.71 -19.50
N GLY A 44 -12.01 -12.72 -18.31
CA GLY A 44 -13.47 -12.71 -18.20
C GLY A 44 -14.08 -13.26 -16.91
N LYS A 45 -13.33 -13.94 -16.04
CA LYS A 45 -13.85 -14.47 -14.75
C LYS A 45 -12.88 -14.16 -13.61
N GLY A 46 -13.33 -13.35 -12.63
CA GLY A 46 -12.60 -13.10 -11.38
C GLY A 46 -11.82 -11.79 -11.29
N GLU A 47 -11.64 -11.04 -12.39
CA GLU A 47 -10.91 -9.75 -12.36
C GLU A 47 -11.59 -8.74 -11.42
N CYS A 48 -12.91 -8.57 -11.53
CA CYS A 48 -13.67 -7.68 -10.63
C CYS A 48 -13.54 -8.08 -9.15
N LEU A 49 -13.56 -9.39 -8.87
CA LEU A 49 -13.39 -9.90 -7.51
C LEU A 49 -11.96 -9.63 -6.98
N ALA A 50 -10.94 -9.84 -7.80
CA ALA A 50 -9.55 -9.56 -7.43
C ALA A 50 -9.32 -8.06 -7.17
N ILE A 51 -9.88 -7.20 -8.03
CA ILE A 51 -9.87 -5.74 -7.84
C ILE A 51 -10.58 -5.37 -6.53
N THR A 52 -11.75 -5.93 -6.29
CA THR A 52 -12.53 -5.69 -5.06
C THR A 52 -11.72 -6.05 -3.82
N TRP A 53 -11.09 -7.23 -3.81
CA TRP A 53 -10.22 -7.65 -2.71
C TRP A 53 -9.00 -6.74 -2.56
N SER A 54 -8.38 -6.32 -3.66
CA SER A 54 -7.24 -5.40 -3.61
C SER A 54 -7.62 -4.07 -2.96
N VAL A 55 -8.79 -3.51 -3.29
CA VAL A 55 -9.29 -2.27 -2.69
C VAL A 55 -9.59 -2.46 -1.21
N LEU A 56 -10.28 -3.54 -0.84
CA LEU A 56 -10.62 -3.84 0.56
C LEU A 56 -9.37 -4.04 1.42
N LEU A 57 -8.37 -4.75 0.92
CA LEU A 57 -7.09 -4.93 1.61
C LEU A 57 -6.30 -3.62 1.72
N GLY A 58 -6.37 -2.75 0.73
CA GLY A 58 -5.79 -1.40 0.79
C GLY A 58 -6.44 -0.54 1.89
N VAL A 59 -7.77 -0.54 1.96
CA VAL A 59 -8.54 0.13 3.02
C VAL A 59 -8.17 -0.43 4.40
N LEU A 60 -8.17 -1.75 4.52
CA LEU A 60 -7.84 -2.44 5.76
C LEU A 60 -6.41 -2.10 6.22
N THR A 61 -5.45 -2.05 5.30
CA THR A 61 -4.06 -1.67 5.59
C THR A 61 -3.98 -0.28 6.21
N CYS A 62 -4.66 0.70 5.62
CA CYS A 62 -4.65 2.08 6.12
C CYS A 62 -5.22 2.16 7.55
N VAL A 63 -6.37 1.53 7.77
CA VAL A 63 -7.05 1.53 9.07
C VAL A 63 -6.21 0.81 10.14
N ILE A 64 -5.70 -0.39 9.82
CA ILE A 64 -4.87 -1.17 10.74
C ILE A 64 -3.57 -0.44 11.05
N PHE A 65 -2.91 0.15 10.06
CA PHE A 65 -1.67 0.88 10.28
C PHE A 65 -1.87 2.02 11.29
N ILE A 66 -2.87 2.87 11.06
CA ILE A 66 -3.16 4.01 11.95
C ILE A 66 -3.53 3.50 13.35
N TYR A 67 -4.33 2.44 13.44
CA TYR A 67 -4.64 1.80 14.71
C TYR A 67 -3.39 1.32 15.44
N LEU A 68 -2.47 0.64 14.75
CA LEU A 68 -1.20 0.18 15.32
C LEU A 68 -0.33 1.36 15.77
N ALA A 69 -0.26 2.43 14.98
CA ALA A 69 0.48 3.64 15.35
C ALA A 69 -0.02 4.22 16.69
N VAL A 70 -1.34 4.27 16.89
CA VAL A 70 -1.94 4.68 18.17
C VAL A 70 -1.61 3.70 19.29
N ARG A 71 -1.78 2.39 19.06
CA ARG A 71 -1.60 1.35 20.10
C ARG A 71 -0.15 1.20 20.55
N LEU A 72 0.81 1.49 19.68
CA LEU A 72 2.24 1.41 19.95
C LEU A 72 2.85 2.77 20.35
N ASP A 73 2.01 3.80 20.55
CA ASP A 73 2.45 5.16 20.85
C ASP A 73 3.45 5.70 19.79
N ALA A 74 3.29 5.27 18.54
CA ALA A 74 4.17 5.56 17.43
C ALA A 74 3.63 6.71 16.57
N LEU A 75 3.18 7.80 17.20
CA LEU A 75 2.52 8.92 16.52
C LEU A 75 3.48 10.06 16.16
N SER A 76 4.64 10.19 16.80
CA SER A 76 5.68 11.14 16.37
C SER A 76 6.25 10.76 14.99
N TRP A 77 6.63 11.74 14.16
CA TRP A 77 7.22 11.51 12.82
C TRP A 77 8.22 10.36 12.76
N GLY A 78 9.25 10.39 13.61
CA GLY A 78 10.31 9.36 13.59
C GLY A 78 9.79 7.96 13.91
N ARG A 79 8.91 7.83 14.91
CA ARG A 79 8.32 6.53 15.30
C ARG A 79 7.31 6.03 14.26
N ALA A 80 6.49 6.91 13.69
CA ALA A 80 5.50 6.57 12.67
C ALA A 80 6.19 6.10 11.38
N LEU A 81 7.19 6.85 10.90
CA LEU A 81 7.99 6.48 9.73
C LEU A 81 8.83 5.22 9.99
N GLY A 82 9.37 5.07 11.20
CA GLY A 82 10.08 3.86 11.62
C GLY A 82 9.17 2.62 11.61
N LEU A 83 7.93 2.76 12.10
CA LEU A 83 6.92 1.70 12.04
C LEU A 83 6.57 1.33 10.58
N ALA A 84 6.34 2.32 9.73
CA ALA A 84 6.10 2.12 8.29
C ALA A 84 7.25 1.39 7.61
N PHE A 85 8.48 1.83 7.84
CA PHE A 85 9.66 1.20 7.27
C PHE A 85 9.87 -0.23 7.80
N GLY A 86 9.65 -0.45 9.11
CA GLY A 86 9.73 -1.77 9.72
C GLY A 86 8.71 -2.75 9.16
N ILE A 87 7.44 -2.33 9.01
CA ILE A 87 6.39 -3.15 8.38
C ILE A 87 6.76 -3.45 6.93
N TRP A 88 7.24 -2.46 6.18
CA TRP A 88 7.66 -2.62 4.79
C TRP A 88 8.78 -3.67 4.65
N LEU A 89 9.81 -3.60 5.49
CA LEU A 89 10.90 -4.59 5.52
C LEU A 89 10.42 -5.98 5.91
N LEU A 90 9.46 -6.09 6.81
CA LEU A 90 8.99 -7.36 7.35
C LEU A 90 8.08 -8.12 6.38
N ALA A 91 7.23 -7.41 5.63
CA ALA A 91 6.17 -8.05 4.84
C ALA A 91 6.19 -7.68 3.34
N PRO A 92 5.87 -6.44 2.90
CA PRO A 92 5.82 -6.10 1.48
C PRO A 92 7.12 -6.40 0.73
N LEU A 93 8.28 -5.97 1.25
CA LEU A 93 9.56 -6.16 0.56
C LEU A 93 9.86 -7.66 0.33
N PRO A 94 9.96 -8.51 1.36
CA PRO A 94 10.30 -9.92 1.16
C PRO A 94 9.24 -10.65 0.35
N LEU A 95 7.95 -10.38 0.55
CA LEU A 95 6.88 -11.03 -0.20
C LEU A 95 6.96 -10.71 -1.70
N LEU A 96 7.11 -9.43 -2.05
CA LEU A 96 7.11 -9.01 -3.45
C LEU A 96 8.40 -9.39 -4.18
N VAL A 97 9.55 -9.32 -3.49
CA VAL A 97 10.82 -9.80 -4.05
C VAL A 97 10.77 -11.31 -4.26
N THR A 98 10.28 -12.08 -3.28
CA THR A 98 10.12 -13.53 -3.43
C THR A 98 9.18 -13.86 -4.58
N ASN A 99 8.03 -13.17 -4.69
CA ASN A 99 7.12 -13.35 -5.82
C ASN A 99 7.81 -13.07 -7.16
N ALA A 100 8.69 -12.08 -7.25
CA ALA A 100 9.43 -11.79 -8.48
C ALA A 100 10.49 -12.84 -8.85
N LEU A 101 10.94 -13.66 -7.89
CA LEU A 101 11.85 -14.78 -8.15
C LEU A 101 11.14 -15.99 -8.77
N PHE A 102 9.86 -16.19 -8.43
CA PHE A 102 9.11 -17.38 -8.84
C PHE A 102 7.97 -17.12 -9.85
N ILE A 103 7.49 -15.88 -9.94
CA ILE A 103 6.41 -15.46 -10.84
C ILE A 103 7.01 -14.57 -11.92
N LYS A 104 6.54 -14.77 -13.16
CA LYS A 104 6.97 -13.99 -14.33
C LYS A 104 6.45 -12.55 -14.24
N ILE A 105 7.21 -11.70 -13.57
CA ILE A 105 6.90 -10.27 -13.41
C ILE A 105 8.06 -9.46 -13.98
N HIS A 106 7.75 -8.41 -14.75
CA HIS A 106 8.78 -7.52 -15.28
C HIS A 106 9.51 -6.80 -14.11
N PRO A 107 10.85 -6.72 -14.09
CA PRO A 107 11.59 -6.19 -12.93
C PRO A 107 11.18 -4.78 -12.49
N VAL A 108 10.85 -3.92 -13.45
CA VAL A 108 10.35 -2.56 -13.18
C VAL A 108 8.99 -2.58 -12.45
N ASN A 109 8.12 -3.55 -12.74
CA ASN A 109 6.85 -3.70 -12.02
C ASN A 109 7.08 -4.17 -10.59
N THR A 110 8.04 -5.09 -10.39
CA THR A 110 8.45 -5.50 -9.05
C THR A 110 8.96 -4.30 -8.26
N LEU A 111 9.88 -3.52 -8.82
CA LEU A 111 10.41 -2.33 -8.18
C LEU A 111 9.28 -1.34 -7.85
N SER A 112 8.41 -1.06 -8.83
CA SER A 112 7.24 -0.21 -8.67
C SER A 112 6.34 -0.66 -7.52
N ASN A 113 6.00 -1.94 -7.46
CA ASN A 113 5.18 -2.50 -6.39
C ASN A 113 5.87 -2.36 -5.03
N VAL A 114 7.15 -2.74 -4.94
CA VAL A 114 7.94 -2.66 -3.71
C VAL A 114 8.02 -1.22 -3.20
N THR A 115 8.35 -0.25 -4.06
CA THR A 115 8.43 1.17 -3.69
C THR A 115 7.05 1.76 -3.42
N GLY A 116 6.03 1.37 -4.20
CA GLY A 116 4.66 1.83 -4.02
C GLY A 116 4.12 1.45 -2.65
N TRP A 117 4.37 0.22 -2.19
CA TRP A 117 4.01 -0.21 -0.84
C TRP A 117 4.72 0.59 0.26
N LEU A 118 6.00 0.94 0.07
CA LEU A 118 6.70 1.81 1.02
C LEU A 118 6.05 3.19 1.11
N VAL A 119 5.76 3.81 -0.05
CA VAL A 119 5.13 5.12 -0.12
C VAL A 119 3.75 5.11 0.55
N LYS A 120 2.94 4.06 0.33
CA LYS A 120 1.64 3.92 1.01
C LYS A 120 1.76 3.88 2.52
N LEU A 121 2.72 3.14 3.05
CA LEU A 121 2.94 3.06 4.50
C LEU A 121 3.42 4.40 5.06
N PHE A 122 4.26 5.13 4.31
CA PHE A 122 4.63 6.51 4.67
C PHE A 122 3.46 7.49 4.62
N ILE A 123 2.54 7.35 3.66
CA ILE A 123 1.28 8.12 3.64
C ILE A 123 0.47 7.84 4.89
N CYS A 124 0.33 6.56 5.28
CA CYS A 124 -0.38 6.19 6.50
C CYS A 124 0.30 6.75 7.76
N ALA A 125 1.64 6.71 7.82
CA ALA A 125 2.42 7.31 8.90
C ALA A 125 2.25 8.83 8.99
N ALA A 126 2.29 9.52 7.86
CA ALA A 126 2.07 10.96 7.79
C ALA A 126 0.64 11.32 8.23
N ALA A 127 -0.37 10.59 7.75
CA ALA A 127 -1.75 10.79 8.16
C ALA A 127 -1.95 10.55 9.67
N ALA A 128 -1.37 9.48 10.21
CA ALA A 128 -1.43 9.19 11.64
C ALA A 128 -0.80 10.33 12.47
N HIS A 129 0.40 10.79 12.11
CA HIS A 129 1.06 11.88 12.81
C HIS A 129 0.28 13.20 12.72
N LEU A 130 -0.11 13.61 11.51
CA LEU A 130 -0.74 14.92 11.29
C LEU A 130 -2.11 15.06 11.97
N PHE A 131 -2.84 13.97 12.16
CA PHE A 131 -4.21 13.99 12.70
C PHE A 131 -4.28 13.57 14.17
N LEU A 132 -3.34 12.75 14.64
CA LEU A 132 -3.42 12.10 15.96
C LEU A 132 -2.19 12.35 16.85
N GLY A 133 -1.08 12.77 16.27
CA GLY A 133 0.19 13.01 16.97
C GLY A 133 0.32 14.38 17.60
#